data_AF-A0A4R5CA04-F1
#
_entry.id   AF-A0A4R5CA04-F1
#
_cell.length_a   1.000
_cell.length_b   1.000
_cell.length_c   1.000
_cell.angle_alpha   90.00
_cell.angle_beta   90.00
_cell.angle_gamma   90.00
#
_symmetry.space_group_name_H-M   'P 1'
#
loop_
_entity.id
_entity.type
_entity.pdbx_description
1 polymer ?
#
loop_
_entity_poly.entity_id
_entity_poly.type
_entity_poly.pdbx_seq_one_letter_code
_entity_poly.pdbx_strand_id
1 'polypeptide(L)'
;MVLTGATLLAGCGFGAVDVTPYEPEPGSADVCAALLDELPETVDDAIRRDVSPESDTAAAWGQPAIVLRCGVPMPAAYRPDAQLYDVDGVGWLAEEGDGGTFFTAADREVLVEVSVPDDYAPEAGVLSELAPAILATVPERPLP
;
A
#
# COMPACT_ATOMS: atom_id res chain seq x y z
N MET A 1 -16.06 44.11 28.39
CA MET A 1 -15.48 43.74 27.09
C MET A 1 -15.00 42.30 27.23
N VAL A 2 -15.81 41.34 26.76
CA VAL A 2 -15.63 39.90 27.03
C VAL A 2 -14.55 39.37 26.08
N LEU A 3 -13.54 38.71 26.65
CA LEU A 3 -12.47 38.00 25.95
C LEU A 3 -13.03 36.68 25.39
N THR A 4 -13.28 36.61 24.09
CA THR A 4 -13.60 35.35 23.42
C THR A 4 -12.28 34.68 23.03
N GLY A 5 -11.80 33.79 23.89
CA GLY A 5 -10.67 32.90 23.57
C GLY A 5 -11.14 31.82 22.62
N ALA A 6 -10.66 31.85 21.37
CA ALA A 6 -10.80 30.75 20.44
C ALA A 6 -9.78 29.66 20.83
N THR A 7 -10.27 28.62 21.50
CA THR A 7 -9.51 27.40 21.74
C THR A 7 -9.42 26.63 20.43
N LEU A 8 -8.32 26.81 19.68
CA LEU A 8 -7.96 25.89 18.61
C LEU A 8 -7.56 24.57 19.26
N LEU A 9 -8.40 23.54 19.11
CA LEU A 9 -8.03 22.16 19.37
C LEU A 9 -6.96 21.77 18.35
N ALA A 10 -5.69 21.99 18.68
CA ALA A 10 -4.59 21.30 18.02
C ALA A 10 -4.71 19.82 18.40
N GLY A 11 -5.44 19.05 17.59
CA GLY A 11 -5.47 17.60 17.74
C GLY A 11 -4.07 17.07 17.58
N CYS A 12 -3.54 16.40 18.60
CA CYS A 12 -2.33 15.58 18.52
C CYS A 12 -2.64 14.30 17.72
N GLY A 13 -3.08 14.45 16.48
CA GLY A 13 -3.20 13.37 15.52
C GLY A 13 -1.91 13.29 14.70
N PHE A 14 -1.42 12.08 14.46
CA PHE A 14 -0.42 11.89 13.42
C PHE A 14 -1.08 12.30 12.10
N GLY A 15 -0.48 13.23 11.34
CA GLY A 15 -1.10 13.85 10.14
C GLY A 15 -1.38 12.88 9.00
N ALA A 16 -1.71 13.36 7.80
CA ALA A 16 -1.76 12.48 6.64
C ALA A 16 -0.36 11.90 6.35
N VAL A 17 -0.29 10.67 5.86
CA VAL A 17 0.95 10.04 5.40
C VAL A 17 1.28 10.60 4.02
N ASP A 18 2.45 11.21 3.88
CA ASP A 18 2.91 11.70 2.59
C ASP A 18 3.26 10.52 1.67
N VAL A 19 2.49 10.34 0.60
CA VAL A 19 2.74 9.36 -0.44
C VAL A 19 3.35 10.08 -1.63
N THR A 20 4.52 9.64 -2.07
CA THR A 20 5.19 10.25 -3.23
C THR A 20 4.28 10.09 -4.45
N PRO A 21 3.87 11.18 -5.12
CA PRO A 21 3.01 11.10 -6.29
C PRO A 21 3.63 10.22 -7.38
N TYR A 22 2.79 9.44 -8.03
CA TYR A 22 3.13 8.60 -9.16
C TYR A 22 2.00 8.59 -10.16
N GLU A 23 2.30 8.24 -11.40
CA GLU A 23 1.30 8.08 -12.45
C GLU A 23 0.85 6.61 -12.47
N PRO A 24 -0.41 6.29 -12.14
CA PRO A 24 -0.92 4.93 -12.27
C PRO A 24 -0.98 4.50 -13.75
N GLU A 25 -0.72 3.23 -14.02
CA GLU A 25 -0.76 2.69 -15.37
C GLU A 25 -2.17 2.85 -15.99
N PRO A 26 -2.28 3.21 -17.28
CA PRO A 26 -3.57 3.40 -17.93
C PRO A 26 -4.45 2.14 -17.85
N GLY A 27 -5.71 2.32 -17.44
CA GLY A 27 -6.68 1.22 -17.29
C GLY A 27 -6.69 0.57 -15.90
N SER A 28 -5.85 1.02 -14.96
CA SER A 28 -5.84 0.51 -13.58
C SER A 28 -6.92 1.10 -12.67
N ALA A 29 -7.56 2.21 -13.06
CA ALA A 29 -8.43 3.01 -12.20
C ALA A 29 -9.55 2.22 -11.51
N ASP A 30 -10.33 1.45 -12.28
CA ASP A 30 -11.47 0.69 -11.72
C ASP A 30 -11.00 -0.43 -10.77
N VAL A 31 -9.88 -1.09 -11.10
CA VAL A 31 -9.27 -2.14 -10.26
C VAL A 31 -8.74 -1.54 -8.97
N CYS A 32 -8.06 -0.40 -9.05
CA CYS A 32 -7.52 0.27 -7.86
C CYS A 32 -8.61 0.80 -6.94
N ALA A 33 -9.68 1.38 -7.50
CA ALA A 33 -10.83 1.80 -6.70
C ALA A 33 -11.47 0.60 -5.96
N ALA A 34 -11.70 -0.51 -6.66
CA ALA A 34 -12.23 -1.73 -6.04
C ALA A 34 -11.29 -2.28 -4.96
N LEU A 35 -9.97 -2.29 -5.20
CA LEU A 35 -9.00 -2.69 -4.20
C LEU A 35 -9.09 -1.81 -2.96
N LEU A 36 -9.07 -0.48 -3.12
CA LEU A 36 -9.10 0.46 -2.00
C LEU A 36 -10.36 0.36 -1.14
N ASP A 37 -11.50 -0.01 -1.73
CA ASP A 37 -12.77 -0.26 -1.05
C ASP A 37 -12.75 -1.58 -0.25
N GLU A 38 -11.98 -2.58 -0.69
CA GLU A 38 -11.86 -3.89 -0.04
C GLU A 38 -10.73 -3.93 1.01
N LEU A 39 -9.86 -2.92 1.05
CA LEU A 39 -8.74 -2.87 1.98
C LEU A 39 -9.20 -2.85 3.45
N PRO A 40 -8.48 -3.54 4.35
CA PRO A 40 -8.82 -3.57 5.76
C PRO A 40 -8.52 -2.24 6.45
N GLU A 41 -9.30 -1.96 7.50
CA GLU A 41 -9.10 -0.77 8.36
C GLU A 41 -7.84 -0.90 9.24
N THR A 42 -7.31 -2.10 9.40
CA THR A 42 -6.10 -2.39 10.15
C THR A 42 -5.22 -3.40 9.43
N VAL A 43 -3.90 -3.23 9.50
CA VAL A 43 -2.92 -4.19 8.99
C VAL A 43 -1.82 -4.34 10.03
N ASP A 44 -1.57 -5.55 10.53
CA ASP A 44 -0.59 -5.83 11.59
C ASP A 44 -0.75 -4.89 12.80
N ASP A 45 -1.99 -4.79 13.31
CA ASP A 45 -2.45 -3.85 14.35
C ASP A 45 -2.27 -2.34 14.01
N ALA A 46 -1.73 -2.00 12.84
CA ALA A 46 -1.57 -0.63 12.38
C ALA A 46 -2.89 -0.09 11.84
N ILE A 47 -3.36 1.02 12.41
CA ILE A 47 -4.62 1.66 12.02
C ILE A 47 -4.45 2.41 10.70
N ARG A 48 -5.46 2.34 9.83
CA ARG A 48 -5.52 3.09 8.56
C ARG A 48 -5.43 4.60 8.80
N ARG A 49 -4.76 5.30 7.90
CA ARG A 49 -4.51 6.74 7.95
C ARG A 49 -4.81 7.39 6.61
N ASP A 50 -5.17 8.67 6.67
CA ASP A 50 -5.27 9.51 5.49
C ASP A 50 -3.92 9.62 4.77
N VAL A 51 -3.94 9.72 3.44
CA VAL A 51 -2.76 9.95 2.60
C VAL A 51 -2.75 11.37 2.06
N SER A 52 -1.55 11.90 1.81
CA SER A 52 -1.30 13.22 1.24
C SER A 52 -0.39 13.11 0.01
N PRO A 53 -0.79 13.61 -1.16
CA PRO A 53 -2.13 14.12 -1.48
C PRO A 53 -3.21 13.04 -1.37
N GLU A 54 -4.47 13.45 -1.24
CA GLU A 54 -5.62 12.53 -1.33
C GLU A 54 -5.53 11.73 -2.65
N SER A 55 -5.74 10.42 -2.58
CA SER A 55 -5.50 9.50 -3.70
C SER A 55 -6.49 8.35 -3.71
N ASP A 56 -7.03 8.07 -4.90
CA ASP A 56 -7.90 6.91 -5.18
C ASP A 56 -7.07 5.66 -5.56
N THR A 57 -5.74 5.71 -5.42
CA THR A 57 -4.83 4.60 -5.74
C THR A 57 -3.81 4.32 -4.65
N ALA A 58 -3.90 4.99 -3.50
CA ALA A 58 -2.98 4.77 -2.39
C ALA A 58 -3.70 4.69 -1.04
N ALA A 59 -3.16 3.86 -0.14
CA ALA A 59 -3.61 3.73 1.24
C ALA A 59 -2.40 3.61 2.17
N ALA A 60 -2.58 3.97 3.44
CA ALA A 60 -1.52 3.85 4.43
C ALA A 60 -2.04 3.45 5.80
N TRP A 61 -1.17 2.83 6.60
CA TRP A 61 -1.45 2.42 7.98
C TRP A 61 -0.26 2.75 8.89
N GLY A 62 -0.55 3.06 10.15
CA GLY A 62 0.48 3.07 11.20
C GLY A 62 1.47 4.23 11.21
N GLN A 63 2.51 4.06 12.02
CA GLN A 63 3.68 4.94 12.10
C GLN A 63 4.87 4.17 12.73
N PRO A 64 5.94 3.86 11.98
CA PRO A 64 6.20 4.20 10.58
C PRO A 64 5.13 3.66 9.63
N ALA A 65 4.95 4.30 8.47
CA ALA A 65 3.79 4.00 7.64
C ALA A 65 4.04 2.77 6.75
N ILE A 66 3.12 1.81 6.79
CA ILE A 66 2.91 0.86 5.69
C ILE A 66 2.18 1.63 4.60
N VAL A 67 2.65 1.59 3.36
CA VAL A 67 2.02 2.30 2.23
C VAL A 67 1.74 1.33 1.11
N LEU A 68 0.49 1.29 0.65
CA LEU A 68 0.05 0.56 -0.53
C LEU A 68 -0.15 1.54 -1.68
N ARG A 69 0.35 1.19 -2.86
CA ARG A 69 0.21 1.92 -4.12
C ARG A 69 -0.27 0.96 -5.21
N CYS A 70 -1.41 1.26 -5.83
CA CYS A 70 -2.01 0.45 -6.88
C CYS A 70 -1.78 1.05 -8.28
N GLY A 71 -1.55 0.17 -9.26
CA GLY A 71 -1.28 0.58 -10.63
C GLY A 71 0.12 1.16 -10.83
N VAL A 72 1.08 0.77 -10.00
CA VAL A 72 2.48 1.18 -10.20
C VAL A 72 3.01 0.60 -11.52
N PRO A 73 3.95 1.28 -12.20
CA PRO A 73 4.63 0.70 -13.36
C PRO A 73 5.46 -0.52 -12.93
N MET A 74 5.81 -1.38 -13.88
CA MET A 74 6.71 -2.51 -13.62
C MET A 74 8.03 -2.00 -13.01
N PRO A 75 8.45 -2.51 -11.83
CA PRO A 75 9.67 -2.05 -11.19
C PRO A 75 10.89 -2.30 -12.08
N ALA A 76 11.87 -1.41 -12.00
CA ALA A 76 13.09 -1.51 -12.80
C ALA A 76 13.92 -2.76 -12.47
N ALA A 77 13.77 -3.30 -11.25
CA ALA A 77 14.43 -4.53 -10.84
C ALA A 77 13.76 -5.80 -11.39
N TYR A 78 12.55 -5.70 -11.95
CA TYR A 78 11.86 -6.86 -12.51
C TYR A 78 12.66 -7.48 -13.64
N ARG A 79 12.80 -8.80 -13.58
CA ARG A 79 13.41 -9.61 -14.62
C ARG A 79 12.51 -10.82 -14.90
N PRO A 80 12.50 -11.37 -16.12
CA PRO A 80 11.73 -12.57 -16.42
C PRO A 80 12.08 -13.79 -15.54
N ASP A 81 13.29 -13.81 -14.97
CA ASP A 81 13.79 -14.84 -14.06
C ASP A 81 13.74 -14.42 -12.58
N ALA A 82 13.07 -13.31 -12.25
CA ALA A 82 12.91 -12.86 -10.88
C ALA A 82 12.14 -13.90 -10.07
N GLN A 83 12.63 -14.19 -8.87
CA GLN A 83 11.92 -15.04 -7.92
C GLN A 83 10.84 -14.21 -7.23
N LEU A 84 9.62 -14.74 -7.21
CA LEU A 84 8.51 -14.17 -6.45
C LEU A 84 8.32 -14.99 -5.18
N TYR A 85 8.11 -14.29 -4.06
CA TYR A 85 7.73 -14.91 -2.80
C TYR A 85 6.22 -15.08 -2.80
N ASP A 86 5.74 -16.33 -2.71
CA ASP A 86 4.32 -16.60 -2.52
C ASP A 86 3.97 -16.36 -1.05
N VAL A 87 3.05 -15.43 -0.81
CA VAL A 87 2.43 -15.21 0.50
C VAL A 87 0.92 -15.21 0.28
N ASP A 88 0.27 -16.23 0.84
CA ASP A 88 -1.16 -16.47 0.74
C ASP A 88 -1.70 -16.42 -0.70
N GLY A 89 -0.93 -16.95 -1.66
CA GLY A 89 -1.33 -17.03 -3.07
C GLY A 89 -1.12 -15.74 -3.87
N VAL A 90 -0.45 -14.73 -3.31
CA VAL A 90 0.05 -13.56 -4.05
C VAL A 90 1.56 -13.67 -4.22
N GLY A 91 2.01 -13.50 -5.46
CA GLY A 91 3.42 -13.54 -5.86
C GLY A 91 4.10 -12.18 -5.75
N TRP A 92 4.91 -12.01 -4.71
CA TRP A 92 5.57 -10.75 -4.38
C TRP A 92 7.01 -10.69 -4.89
N LEU A 93 7.32 -9.66 -5.68
CA LEU A 93 8.69 -9.24 -5.96
C LEU A 93 9.16 -8.35 -4.81
N ALA A 94 10.21 -8.77 -4.10
CA ALA A 94 10.77 -7.98 -3.01
C ALA A 94 11.98 -7.15 -3.46
N GLU A 95 12.02 -5.89 -3.06
CA GLU A 95 13.12 -4.96 -3.26
C GLU A 95 13.47 -4.28 -1.94
N GLU A 96 14.68 -4.52 -1.43
CA GLU A 96 15.16 -3.89 -0.20
C GLU A 96 15.28 -2.38 -0.38
N GLY A 97 14.69 -1.63 0.55
CA GLY A 97 14.79 -0.18 0.65
C GLY A 97 15.64 0.25 1.86
N ASP A 98 15.65 1.56 2.13
CA ASP A 98 16.22 2.09 3.37
C ASP A 98 15.14 2.06 4.46
N GLY A 99 15.35 1.25 5.51
CA GLY A 99 14.44 1.12 6.65
C GLY A 99 13.16 0.29 6.39
N GLY A 100 13.17 -0.56 5.38
CA GLY A 100 12.07 -1.45 5.04
C GLY A 100 12.24 -2.13 3.68
N THR A 101 11.21 -2.87 3.27
CA THR A 101 11.17 -3.59 1.99
C THR A 101 9.95 -3.19 1.18
N PHE A 102 10.12 -3.02 -0.13
CA PHE A 102 9.03 -2.85 -1.09
C PHE A 102 8.66 -4.21 -1.67
N PHE A 103 7.38 -4.56 -1.61
CA PHE A 103 6.83 -5.79 -2.18
C PHE A 103 5.85 -5.43 -3.29
N THR A 104 6.13 -5.86 -4.52
CA THR A 104 5.22 -5.68 -5.64
C THR A 104 4.53 -6.99 -5.98
N ALA A 105 3.19 -7.04 -5.95
CA ALA A 105 2.39 -8.16 -6.44
C ALA A 105 2.54 -8.26 -7.97
N ALA A 106 3.58 -8.97 -8.42
CA ALA A 106 4.04 -8.99 -9.80
C ALA A 106 3.37 -10.08 -10.66
N ASP A 107 2.57 -10.94 -10.02
CA ASP A 107 1.71 -11.96 -10.62
C ASP A 107 0.28 -11.46 -10.89
N ARG A 108 0.06 -10.13 -10.81
CA ARG A 108 -1.23 -9.48 -11.06
C ARG A 108 -1.23 -8.64 -12.33
N GLU A 109 -2.39 -8.51 -12.98
CA GLU A 109 -2.53 -7.69 -14.19
C GLU A 109 -2.22 -6.22 -13.90
N VAL A 110 -2.78 -5.69 -12.81
CA VAL A 110 -2.46 -4.37 -12.24
C VAL A 110 -1.51 -4.57 -11.07
N LEU A 111 -0.35 -3.92 -11.10
CA LEU A 111 0.67 -4.09 -10.06
C LEU A 111 0.30 -3.32 -8.80
N VAL A 112 0.45 -3.98 -7.65
CA VAL A 112 0.25 -3.39 -6.34
C VAL A 112 1.57 -3.44 -5.58
N GLU A 113 2.10 -2.29 -5.19
CA GLU A 113 3.30 -2.17 -4.37
C GLU A 113 2.91 -1.89 -2.92
N VAL A 114 3.58 -2.55 -1.98
CA VAL A 114 3.46 -2.33 -0.53
C VAL A 114 4.84 -2.05 0.02
N SER A 115 5.05 -0.87 0.61
CA SER A 115 6.25 -0.58 1.40
C SER A 115 6.01 -0.98 2.85
N VAL A 116 6.85 -1.87 3.38
CA VAL A 116 6.75 -2.40 4.75
C VAL A 116 7.99 -1.96 5.53
N PRO A 117 7.87 -1.06 6.52
CA PRO A 117 8.97 -0.71 7.40
C PRO A 117 9.49 -1.89 8.23
N ASP A 118 10.77 -1.87 8.60
CA ASP A 118 11.41 -2.94 9.40
C ASP A 118 10.73 -3.19 10.77
N ASP A 119 10.03 -2.18 11.31
CA ASP A 119 9.25 -2.27 12.55
C ASP A 119 8.11 -3.31 12.48
N TYR A 120 7.71 -3.73 11.28
CA TYR A 120 6.67 -4.72 11.02
C TYR A 120 7.23 -6.11 10.67
N ALA A 121 8.50 -6.38 11.03
CA ALA A 121 9.09 -7.70 10.82
C ALA A 121 8.44 -8.76 11.75
N PRO A 122 8.10 -9.96 11.24
CA PRO A 122 8.24 -10.40 9.85
C PRO A 122 7.16 -9.82 8.94
N GLU A 123 7.59 -9.30 7.78
CA GLU A 123 6.78 -8.56 6.80
C GLU A 123 5.63 -9.41 6.23
N ALA A 124 5.78 -10.73 6.28
CA ALA A 124 4.76 -11.68 5.87
C ALA A 124 3.41 -11.46 6.58
N GLY A 125 3.38 -10.96 7.82
CA GLY A 125 2.12 -10.61 8.51
C GLY A 125 1.32 -9.56 7.75
N VAL A 126 1.98 -8.44 7.41
CA VAL A 126 1.40 -7.34 6.61
C VAL A 126 0.90 -7.84 5.25
N LEU A 127 1.73 -8.62 4.54
CA LEU A 127 1.37 -9.14 3.21
C LEU A 127 0.18 -10.12 3.26
N SER A 128 0.14 -10.98 4.29
CA SER A 128 -0.94 -11.95 4.48
C SER A 128 -2.29 -11.26 4.73
N GLU A 129 -2.30 -10.18 5.51
CA GLU A 129 -3.54 -9.43 5.79
C GLU A 129 -4.06 -8.64 4.59
N LEU A 130 -3.18 -8.28 3.65
CA LEU A 130 -3.56 -7.58 2.40
C LEU A 130 -3.92 -8.54 1.26
N ALA A 131 -3.44 -9.79 1.29
CA ALA A 131 -3.65 -10.76 0.24
C ALA A 131 -5.14 -11.01 -0.11
N PRO A 132 -6.09 -11.13 0.85
CA PRO A 132 -7.50 -11.34 0.53
C PRO A 132 -8.10 -10.22 -0.35
N ALA A 133 -7.80 -8.96 -0.04
CA ALA A 133 -8.30 -7.82 -0.81
C ALA A 133 -7.71 -7.79 -2.23
N ILE A 134 -6.43 -8.10 -2.36
CA ILE A 134 -5.74 -8.20 -3.66
C ILE A 134 -6.34 -9.33 -4.50
N LEU A 135 -6.50 -10.53 -3.94
CA LEU A 135 -7.06 -11.68 -4.65
C LEU A 135 -8.53 -11.46 -5.07
N ALA A 136 -9.29 -10.72 -4.28
CA ALA A 136 -10.70 -10.45 -4.58
C ALA A 136 -10.89 -9.43 -5.71
N THR A 137 -9.95 -8.50 -5.89
CA THR A 137 -10.15 -7.31 -6.73
C THR A 137 -9.18 -7.19 -7.89
N VAL A 138 -8.00 -7.81 -7.80
CA VAL A 138 -6.93 -7.68 -8.79
C VAL A 138 -6.73 -9.02 -9.53
N PRO A 139 -7.10 -9.11 -10.83
CA PRO A 139 -6.96 -10.34 -11.59
C PRO A 139 -5.51 -10.84 -11.67
N GLU A 140 -5.35 -12.16 -11.66
CA GLU A 140 -4.05 -12.79 -11.89
C GLU A 140 -3.58 -12.52 -13.32
N ARG A 141 -2.28 -12.24 -13.46
CA ARG A 141 -1.66 -12.12 -14.78
C ARG A 141 -1.53 -13.52 -15.40
N PRO A 142 -2.12 -13.77 -16.59
CA PRO A 142 -1.89 -15.02 -17.28
C PRO A 142 -0.40 -15.21 -17.57
N LEU A 143 0.15 -16.35 -17.17
CA LEU A 143 1.49 -16.74 -17.60
C LEU A 143 1.46 -17.04 -19.11
N PRO A 144 2.42 -16.52 -19.90
CA PRO A 144 2.55 -16.87 -21.32
C PRO A 144 2.91 -18.34 -21.54
#